data_AF-A0A7S1PH23-F1
#
_entry.id   AF-A0A7S1PH23-F1
#
_cell.length_a   1.000
_cell.length_b   1.000
_cell.length_c   1.000
_cell.angle_alpha   90.00
_cell.angle_beta   90.00
_cell.angle_gamma   90.00
#
_symmetry.space_group_name_H-M   'P 1'
#
loop_
_entity.id
_entity.type
_entity.pdbx_description
1 polymer ?
#
loop_
_entity_poly.entity_id
_entity_poly.type
_entity_poly.pdbx_seq_one_letter_code
_entity_poly.pdbx_strand_id
1 'polypeptide(L)'
;MYFKKQFNITQHRAIKMYLENNLLPMSLTIEMNSETRDKTLIELPKKFKYYTLRSDVQKFLNPARKHLALKTGYEIQEGYFLVVVDVDSKKHENECCGLKFIDDLFKEHGYTPNTWCQESVSGGYHLFYKVKEADFGNLRSAAKLEKGNMKHAVDLKAKNLLIFCYPTSLNCKQYKWKIAPGVIELEEMPKFLRDLWIKKPSIGRSQENRVTPIDVLHSLCSKIPQDYWDDLTKWNNIGMSMKTANPSNECKQLYEYFSSRSTKYKRGEPSKNWDRYSSVGKYSEGTLRHYAKGSETPRYAVSRKRKPLEEIPVSRKRQRTHQSEDSTDRNHAADKPEGKC
;
A
#
# COMPACT_ATOMS: atom_id res chain seq x y z
N MET A 1 2.63 32.73 9.89
CA MET A 1 3.55 31.62 9.57
C MET A 1 4.15 31.91 8.19
N TYR A 2 5.45 32.25 8.11
CA TYR A 2 6.07 32.80 6.89
C TYR A 2 6.76 31.70 6.06
N PHE A 3 6.31 31.47 4.83
CA PHE A 3 7.00 30.63 3.84
C PHE A 3 8.04 31.47 3.09
N LYS A 4 9.34 31.14 3.20
CA LYS A 4 10.47 31.89 2.57
C LYS A 4 10.48 31.85 1.03
N LYS A 5 9.69 30.98 0.41
CA LYS A 5 9.34 30.99 -1.01
C LYS A 5 7.82 30.85 -1.12
N GLN A 6 7.18 31.69 -1.90
CA GLN A 6 5.72 31.73 -1.93
C GLN A 6 5.18 30.66 -2.87
N PHE A 7 4.24 29.86 -2.37
CA PHE A 7 3.35 29.08 -3.23
C PHE A 7 2.63 30.02 -4.20
N ASN A 8 2.25 29.53 -5.38
CA ASN A 8 1.34 30.31 -6.22
C ASN A 8 0.01 30.54 -5.49
N ILE A 9 -0.72 31.60 -5.85
CA ILE A 9 -1.92 32.04 -5.14
C ILE A 9 -2.97 30.91 -5.00
N THR A 10 -3.10 30.07 -6.03
CA THR A 10 -4.03 28.95 -6.06
C THR A 10 -3.65 27.86 -5.06
N GLN A 11 -2.37 27.45 -5.05
CA GLN A 11 -1.85 26.48 -4.08
C GLN A 11 -1.94 27.02 -2.65
N HIS A 12 -1.64 28.30 -2.44
CA HIS A 12 -1.74 28.93 -1.13
C HIS A 12 -3.18 28.90 -0.61
N ARG A 13 -4.17 29.28 -1.44
CA ARG A 13 -5.60 29.21 -1.10
C ARG A 13 -6.05 27.78 -0.79
N ALA A 14 -5.62 26.81 -1.59
CA ALA A 14 -5.95 25.41 -1.36
C ALA A 14 -5.36 24.88 -0.04
N ILE A 15 -4.08 25.17 0.23
CA ILE A 15 -3.42 24.79 1.50
C ILE A 15 -4.16 25.40 2.68
N LYS A 16 -4.53 26.68 2.61
CA LYS A 16 -5.29 27.35 3.67
C LYS A 16 -6.63 26.65 3.92
N MET A 17 -7.41 26.41 2.86
CA MET A 17 -8.68 25.68 2.95
C MET A 17 -8.51 24.29 3.58
N TYR A 18 -7.45 23.56 3.24
CA TYR A 18 -7.17 22.25 3.84
C TYR A 18 -6.90 22.37 5.34
N LEU A 19 -6.00 23.27 5.73
CA LEU A 19 -5.63 23.43 7.14
C LEU A 19 -6.81 23.90 8.01
N GLU A 20 -7.66 24.79 7.49
CA GLU A 20 -8.88 25.26 8.17
C GLU A 20 -9.91 24.15 8.39
N ASN A 21 -9.85 23.07 7.60
CA ASN A 21 -10.73 21.91 7.71
C ASN A 21 -10.02 20.68 8.32
N ASN A 22 -8.98 20.92 9.13
CA ASN A 22 -8.15 19.90 9.76
C ASN A 22 -7.54 18.88 8.79
N LEU A 23 -7.39 19.25 7.51
CA LEU A 23 -6.76 18.40 6.51
C LEU A 23 -5.24 18.58 6.50
N LEU A 24 -4.50 17.49 6.30
CA LEU A 24 -3.03 17.48 6.22
C LEU A 24 -2.55 17.46 4.75
N PRO A 25 -2.31 18.63 4.12
CA PRO A 25 -1.74 18.71 2.79
C PRO A 25 -0.25 18.38 2.79
N MET A 26 0.20 17.75 1.72
CA MET A 26 1.61 17.43 1.47
C MET A 26 1.99 17.81 0.05
N SER A 27 3.09 18.55 -0.10
CA SER A 27 3.65 18.86 -1.41
C SER A 27 4.52 17.71 -1.92
N LEU A 28 4.36 17.35 -3.19
CA LEU A 28 5.04 16.21 -3.82
C LEU A 28 5.32 16.47 -5.31
N THR A 29 6.19 15.67 -5.90
CA THR A 29 6.50 15.71 -7.33
C THR A 29 6.04 14.41 -7.97
N ILE A 30 5.18 14.54 -8.98
CA ILE A 30 4.66 13.44 -9.79
C ILE A 30 5.21 13.65 -11.19
N GLU A 31 5.62 12.57 -11.82
CA GLU A 31 5.81 12.51 -13.25
C GLU A 31 4.79 11.54 -13.82
N MET A 32 4.27 11.84 -15.00
CA MET A 32 3.36 10.93 -15.66
C MET A 32 4.03 10.36 -16.90
N ASN A 33 4.02 9.04 -17.03
CA ASN A 33 4.51 8.39 -18.23
C ASN A 33 3.57 8.74 -19.39
N SER A 34 4.08 9.35 -20.45
CA SER A 34 3.28 9.81 -21.58
C SER A 34 2.60 8.68 -22.36
N GLU A 35 3.21 7.48 -22.38
CA GLU A 35 2.73 6.31 -23.12
C GLU A 35 1.66 5.57 -22.32
N THR A 36 2.00 5.16 -21.09
CA THR A 36 1.10 4.34 -20.26
C THR A 36 0.08 5.18 -19.49
N ARG A 37 0.32 6.49 -19.37
CA ARG A 37 -0.42 7.43 -18.49
C ARG A 37 -0.31 7.09 -17.01
N ASP A 38 0.65 6.25 -16.63
CA ASP A 38 0.90 5.92 -15.23
C ASP A 38 1.55 7.09 -14.50
N LYS A 39 1.17 7.26 -13.24
CA LYS A 39 1.71 8.31 -12.36
C LYS A 39 2.85 7.72 -11.54
N THR A 40 4.05 8.26 -11.70
CA THR A 40 5.22 7.92 -10.89
C THR A 40 5.46 9.00 -9.86
N LEU A 41 5.52 8.59 -8.59
CA LEU A 41 5.89 9.48 -7.50
C LEU A 41 7.41 9.64 -7.47
N ILE A 42 7.90 10.83 -7.83
CA ILE A 42 9.34 11.13 -7.90
C ILE A 42 9.87 11.48 -6.52
N GLU A 43 9.13 12.30 -5.78
CA GLU A 43 9.58 12.79 -4.49
C GLU A 43 8.45 12.76 -3.46
N LEU A 44 8.65 11.97 -2.41
CA LEU A 44 7.77 11.88 -1.27
C LEU A 44 8.50 12.32 0.01
N PRO A 45 7.85 13.07 0.91
CA PRO A 45 8.39 13.27 2.25
C PRO A 45 8.74 11.93 2.90
N LYS A 46 10.02 11.75 3.28
CA LYS A 46 10.44 10.62 4.09
C LYS A 46 9.57 10.58 5.35
N LYS A 47 9.25 9.39 5.87
CA LYS A 47 8.50 9.23 7.13
C LYS A 47 7.09 9.85 7.13
N PHE A 48 6.47 10.08 5.96
CA PHE A 48 5.14 10.70 5.86
C PHE A 48 4.04 10.07 6.73
N LYS A 49 4.16 8.77 6.99
CA LYS A 49 3.24 7.97 7.80
C LYS A 49 3.13 8.46 9.25
N TYR A 50 4.22 9.00 9.82
CA TYR A 50 4.27 9.40 11.23
C TYR A 50 3.77 10.82 11.49
N TYR A 51 3.40 11.55 10.45
CA TYR A 51 3.09 12.96 10.57
C TYR A 51 1.65 13.22 10.95
N THR A 52 1.46 14.27 11.74
CA THR A 52 0.16 14.76 12.23
C THR A 52 0.01 16.25 11.90
N LEU A 53 -1.24 16.75 11.97
CA LEU A 53 -1.53 18.15 11.70
C LEU A 53 -0.82 19.12 12.67
N ARG A 54 -0.68 18.74 13.95
CA ARG A 54 -0.23 19.64 15.01
C ARG A 54 1.27 19.95 14.98
N SER A 55 2.11 19.01 14.55
CA SER A 55 3.57 19.11 14.75
C SER A 55 4.37 19.51 13.53
N ASP A 56 3.83 19.36 12.30
CA ASP A 56 4.73 19.19 11.17
C ASP A 56 4.30 19.80 9.82
N VAL A 57 3.20 20.56 9.73
CA VAL A 57 2.70 21.11 8.44
C VAL A 57 3.80 21.77 7.59
N GLN A 58 4.69 22.54 8.22
CA GLN A 58 5.80 23.22 7.53
C GLN A 58 6.83 22.27 6.93
N LYS A 59 6.98 21.05 7.48
CA LYS A 59 7.95 20.05 6.99
C LYS A 59 7.51 19.40 5.68
N PHE A 60 6.25 19.53 5.28
CA PHE A 60 5.69 18.85 4.09
C PHE A 60 5.31 19.79 2.98
N LEU A 61 5.22 21.08 3.29
CA LEU A 61 4.91 22.12 2.35
C LEU A 61 6.22 22.63 1.75
N ASN A 62 6.49 22.19 0.53
CA ASN A 62 7.63 22.66 -0.25
C ASN A 62 7.12 23.38 -1.50
N PRO A 63 7.28 24.71 -1.59
CA PRO A 63 6.82 25.49 -2.75
C PRO A 63 7.55 25.14 -4.05
N ALA A 64 8.70 24.45 -3.99
CA ALA A 64 9.38 23.93 -5.18
C ALA A 64 8.65 22.73 -5.80
N ARG A 65 7.76 22.06 -5.05
CA ARG A 65 7.02 20.90 -5.51
C ARG A 65 5.67 21.33 -6.09
N LYS A 66 5.37 20.85 -7.29
CA LYS A 66 4.25 21.35 -8.11
C LYS A 66 2.89 20.77 -7.73
N HIS A 67 2.86 19.64 -7.04
CA HIS A 67 1.61 18.91 -6.78
C HIS A 67 1.32 18.82 -5.28
N LEU A 68 0.04 18.61 -4.96
CA LEU A 68 -0.46 18.40 -3.61
C LEU A 68 -1.19 17.05 -3.49
N ALA A 69 -1.04 16.42 -2.33
CA ALA A 69 -1.91 15.36 -1.87
C ALA A 69 -2.39 15.63 -0.44
N LEU A 70 -3.46 14.94 -0.05
CA LEU A 70 -3.91 14.85 1.32
C LEU A 70 -3.48 13.50 1.90
N LYS A 71 -2.98 13.53 3.14
CA LYS A 71 -2.81 12.29 3.92
C LYS A 71 -4.19 11.72 4.28
N THR A 72 -4.29 10.42 4.46
CA THR A 72 -5.46 9.70 5.00
C THR A 72 -5.05 8.91 6.25
N GLY A 73 -6.03 8.55 7.07
CA GLY A 73 -5.83 7.69 8.23
C GLY A 73 -5.15 8.34 9.42
N TYR A 74 -5.40 9.63 9.59
CA TYR A 74 -5.09 10.36 10.81
C TYR A 74 -6.39 10.94 11.35
N GLU A 75 -6.36 11.24 12.64
CA GLU A 75 -7.46 11.83 13.37
C GLU A 75 -7.65 13.30 12.95
N ILE A 76 -8.85 13.64 12.49
CA ILE A 76 -9.22 14.99 12.02
C ILE A 76 -10.11 15.73 13.03
N GLN A 77 -10.73 14.98 13.93
CA GLN A 77 -11.51 15.44 15.08
C GLN A 77 -11.49 14.29 16.11
N GLU A 78 -11.73 14.59 17.38
CA GLU A 78 -11.66 13.61 18.47
C GLU A 78 -12.46 12.33 18.16
N GLY A 79 -11.76 11.19 18.11
CA GLY A 79 -12.35 9.87 17.86
C GLY A 79 -12.72 9.59 16.39
N TYR A 80 -12.38 10.46 15.44
CA TYR A 80 -12.69 10.26 14.02
C TYR A 80 -11.49 10.44 13.08
N PHE A 81 -11.39 9.51 12.13
CA PHE A 81 -10.30 9.40 11.17
C PHE A 81 -10.77 9.66 9.75
N LEU A 82 -9.93 10.35 8.97
CA LEU A 82 -10.20 10.59 7.55
C LEU A 82 -9.94 9.35 6.69
N VAL A 83 -10.92 8.97 5.89
CA VAL A 83 -10.78 7.94 4.84
C VAL A 83 -11.29 8.47 3.51
N VAL A 84 -10.86 7.85 2.41
CA VAL A 84 -11.31 8.22 1.06
C VAL A 84 -11.67 6.98 0.27
N VAL A 85 -12.86 6.98 -0.33
CA VAL A 85 -13.28 6.03 -1.36
C VAL A 85 -12.89 6.62 -2.71
N ASP A 86 -11.92 5.99 -3.37
CA ASP A 86 -11.33 6.42 -4.64
C ASP A 86 -11.91 5.57 -5.76
N VAL A 87 -12.73 6.19 -6.61
CA VAL A 87 -13.59 5.54 -7.61
C VAL A 87 -13.07 5.87 -8.99
N ASP A 88 -12.59 4.87 -9.74
CA ASP A 88 -12.14 5.06 -11.12
C ASP A 88 -13.30 4.93 -12.12
N SER A 89 -13.19 5.67 -13.22
CA SER A 89 -14.13 5.69 -14.34
C SER A 89 -13.86 4.58 -15.36
N LYS A 90 -12.65 4.00 -15.36
CA LYS A 90 -12.22 3.05 -16.38
C LYS A 90 -12.76 1.64 -16.15
N LYS A 91 -13.04 0.95 -17.25
CA LYS A 91 -13.28 -0.50 -17.30
C LYS A 91 -12.00 -1.17 -17.81
N HIS A 92 -11.60 -2.26 -17.17
CA HIS A 92 -10.54 -3.15 -17.66
C HIS A 92 -11.13 -4.53 -17.98
N GLU A 93 -10.40 -5.35 -18.72
CA GLU A 93 -10.87 -6.65 -19.26
C GLU A 93 -11.45 -7.60 -18.19
N ASN A 94 -10.99 -7.46 -16.93
CA ASN A 94 -11.44 -8.25 -15.78
C ASN A 94 -11.93 -7.38 -14.60
N GLU A 95 -12.39 -6.16 -14.88
CA GLU A 95 -12.75 -5.19 -13.86
C GLU A 95 -13.98 -4.37 -14.26
N CYS A 96 -14.96 -4.31 -13.36
CA CYS A 96 -16.12 -3.46 -13.51
C CYS A 96 -15.76 -1.99 -13.25
N CYS A 97 -16.38 -1.09 -14.02
CA CYS A 97 -16.29 0.35 -13.81
C CYS A 97 -16.70 0.71 -12.37
N GLY A 98 -15.85 1.44 -11.65
CA GLY A 98 -16.09 1.84 -10.27
C GLY A 98 -17.27 2.81 -10.14
N LEU A 99 -17.40 3.75 -11.08
CA LEU A 99 -18.49 4.73 -11.07
C LEU A 99 -19.86 4.06 -11.14
N LYS A 100 -20.05 3.12 -12.07
CA LYS A 100 -21.31 2.38 -12.20
C LYS A 100 -21.60 1.57 -10.93
N PHE A 101 -20.59 0.87 -10.42
CA PHE A 101 -20.75 0.07 -9.20
C PHE A 101 -21.19 0.91 -8.00
N ILE A 102 -20.56 2.06 -7.77
CA ILE A 102 -20.89 2.94 -6.65
C ILE A 102 -22.29 3.56 -6.82
N ASP A 103 -22.66 3.97 -8.03
CA ASP A 103 -24.00 4.49 -8.33
C ASP A 103 -25.08 3.43 -8.08
N ASP A 104 -24.89 2.21 -8.58
CA ASP A 104 -25.80 1.08 -8.34
C ASP A 104 -25.91 0.75 -6.84
N LEU A 105 -24.78 0.75 -6.12
CA LEU A 105 -24.75 0.52 -4.67
C LEU A 105 -25.49 1.62 -3.89
N PHE A 106 -25.32 2.88 -4.27
CA PHE A 106 -26.02 4.00 -3.66
C PHE A 106 -27.52 3.93 -3.91
N LYS A 107 -27.94 3.58 -5.12
CA LYS A 107 -29.35 3.32 -5.45
C LYS A 107 -29.94 2.15 -4.67
N GLU A 108 -29.22 1.03 -4.59
CA GLU A 108 -29.63 -0.17 -3.83
C GLU A 108 -29.93 0.17 -2.36
N HIS A 109 -29.18 1.09 -1.77
CA HIS A 109 -29.33 1.52 -0.39
C HIS A 109 -30.14 2.81 -0.21
N GLY A 110 -30.72 3.38 -1.26
CA GLY A 110 -31.47 4.65 -1.20
C GLY A 110 -30.63 5.83 -0.69
N TYR A 111 -29.33 5.82 -0.96
CA TYR A 111 -28.35 6.76 -0.43
C TYR A 111 -27.91 7.78 -1.49
N THR A 112 -27.84 9.05 -1.11
CA THR A 112 -27.22 10.11 -1.93
C THR A 112 -26.05 10.68 -1.14
N PRO A 113 -24.79 10.61 -1.64
CA PRO A 113 -23.63 11.05 -0.88
C PRO A 113 -23.69 12.55 -0.62
N ASN A 114 -23.66 12.95 0.66
CA ASN A 114 -23.59 14.35 1.06
C ASN A 114 -22.30 14.62 1.82
N THR A 115 -21.19 14.40 1.12
CA THR A 115 -19.84 14.52 1.68
C THR A 115 -18.90 15.25 0.71
N TRP A 116 -17.71 15.62 1.17
CA TRP A 116 -16.73 16.26 0.29
C TRP A 116 -16.38 15.32 -0.87
N CYS A 117 -16.41 15.89 -2.08
CA CYS A 117 -16.27 15.14 -3.31
C CYS A 117 -15.35 15.87 -4.27
N GLN A 118 -14.33 15.18 -4.75
CA GLN A 118 -13.37 15.71 -5.71
C GLN A 118 -13.37 14.84 -6.97
N GLU A 119 -13.44 15.47 -8.13
CA GLU A 119 -13.21 14.83 -9.42
C GLU A 119 -11.71 14.66 -9.69
N SER A 120 -11.33 13.45 -10.13
CA SER A 120 -9.96 13.12 -10.50
C SER A 120 -9.65 13.52 -11.95
N VAL A 121 -8.37 13.62 -12.31
CA VAL A 121 -7.96 13.93 -13.69
C VAL A 121 -8.39 12.87 -14.73
N SER A 122 -8.75 11.66 -14.28
CA SER A 122 -9.28 10.59 -15.14
C SER A 122 -10.82 10.58 -15.22
N GLY A 123 -11.50 11.51 -14.55
CA GLY A 123 -12.97 11.58 -14.49
C GLY A 123 -13.58 10.64 -13.44
N GLY A 124 -12.77 10.07 -12.56
CA GLY A 124 -13.23 9.36 -11.36
C GLY A 124 -13.57 10.31 -10.21
N TYR A 125 -13.91 9.76 -9.05
CA TYR A 125 -14.25 10.53 -7.84
C TYR A 125 -13.44 10.10 -6.63
N HIS A 126 -13.07 11.07 -5.79
CA HIS A 126 -12.64 10.84 -4.42
C HIS A 126 -13.77 11.29 -3.50
N LEU A 127 -14.42 10.34 -2.84
CA LEU A 127 -15.44 10.59 -1.81
C LEU A 127 -14.77 10.52 -0.44
N PHE A 128 -14.75 11.63 0.27
CA PHE A 128 -14.11 11.72 1.59
C PHE A 128 -15.12 11.36 2.67
N TYR A 129 -14.71 10.67 3.72
CA TYR A 129 -15.56 10.37 4.87
C TYR A 129 -14.76 10.43 6.17
N LYS A 130 -15.48 10.59 7.28
CA LYS A 130 -14.94 10.32 8.61
C LYS A 130 -15.39 8.97 9.13
N VAL A 131 -14.54 8.29 9.89
CA VAL A 131 -14.84 6.99 10.51
C VAL A 131 -14.46 7.02 11.97
N LYS A 132 -15.34 6.53 12.84
CA LYS A 132 -15.09 6.40 14.28
C LYS A 132 -13.91 5.48 14.57
N GLU A 133 -13.18 5.75 15.64
CA GLU A 133 -12.03 4.97 16.09
C GLU A 133 -12.33 3.46 16.17
N ALA A 134 -13.48 3.10 16.76
CA ALA A 134 -13.93 1.72 16.93
C ALA A 134 -14.00 0.93 15.61
N ASP A 135 -14.42 1.59 14.52
CA ASP A 135 -14.49 0.98 13.20
C ASP A 135 -13.14 1.07 12.45
N PHE A 136 -12.42 2.17 12.63
CA PHE A 136 -11.18 2.45 11.91
C PHE A 136 -10.08 1.40 12.16
N GLY A 137 -10.02 0.84 13.36
CA GLY A 137 -9.11 -0.26 13.70
C GLY A 137 -9.25 -1.47 12.75
N ASN A 138 -10.48 -1.77 12.34
CA ASN A 138 -10.83 -2.94 11.50
C ASN A 138 -10.77 -2.67 9.99
N LEU A 139 -10.75 -1.40 9.58
CA LEU A 139 -10.61 -1.02 8.18
C LEU A 139 -9.21 -1.31 7.66
N ARG A 140 -9.16 -1.82 6.43
CA ARG A 140 -7.93 -2.02 5.67
C ARG A 140 -7.97 -1.16 4.42
N SER A 141 -6.88 -0.46 4.15
CA SER A 141 -6.69 0.09 2.81
C SER A 141 -6.70 -1.08 1.82
N ALA A 142 -7.48 -0.95 0.77
CA ALA A 142 -7.63 -1.98 -0.25
C ALA A 142 -7.53 -1.33 -1.62
N ALA A 143 -6.77 -1.97 -2.50
CA ALA A 143 -6.78 -1.66 -3.92
C ALA A 143 -7.76 -2.60 -4.59
N LYS A 144 -8.72 -2.03 -5.31
CA LYS A 144 -9.86 -2.68 -5.95
C LYS A 144 -10.77 -3.37 -4.93
N LEU A 145 -12.06 -3.15 -5.10
CA LEU A 145 -13.06 -3.79 -4.26
C LEU A 145 -13.46 -5.11 -4.91
N GLU A 146 -13.38 -6.20 -4.15
CA GLU A 146 -13.88 -7.51 -4.57
C GLU A 146 -15.28 -7.74 -3.97
N LYS A 147 -16.28 -7.94 -4.83
CA LYS A 147 -17.64 -8.34 -4.43
C LYS A 147 -18.01 -9.59 -5.25
N GLY A 148 -18.07 -10.74 -4.58
CA GLY A 148 -18.20 -12.03 -5.27
C GLY A 148 -16.93 -12.38 -6.05
N ASN A 149 -17.08 -12.76 -7.33
CA ASN A 149 -15.96 -13.07 -8.22
C ASN A 149 -15.54 -11.88 -9.10
N MET A 150 -16.07 -10.68 -8.84
CA MET A 150 -15.80 -9.49 -9.63
C MET A 150 -14.93 -8.49 -8.86
N LYS A 151 -14.00 -7.87 -9.60
CA LYS A 151 -13.22 -6.73 -9.15
C LYS A 151 -13.86 -5.45 -9.66
N HIS A 152 -13.97 -4.47 -8.79
CA HIS A 152 -14.49 -3.14 -9.10
C HIS A 152 -13.36 -2.13 -8.90
N ALA A 153 -13.28 -1.14 -9.80
CA ALA A 153 -12.29 -0.07 -9.77
C ALA A 153 -12.60 0.96 -8.66
N VAL A 154 -12.65 0.48 -7.42
CA VAL A 154 -12.95 1.23 -6.21
C VAL A 154 -11.93 0.86 -5.15
N ASP A 155 -11.15 1.84 -4.73
CA ASP A 155 -10.14 1.72 -3.70
C ASP A 155 -10.62 2.35 -2.39
N LEU A 156 -10.17 1.78 -1.26
CA LEU A 156 -10.27 2.46 0.03
C LEU A 156 -8.87 2.95 0.45
N LYS A 157 -8.74 4.27 0.58
CA LYS A 157 -7.55 4.91 1.16
C LYS A 157 -7.81 5.19 2.64
N ALA A 158 -7.53 4.19 3.48
CA ALA A 158 -7.79 4.27 4.92
C ALA A 158 -6.56 4.70 5.72
N LYS A 159 -5.48 3.89 5.76
CA LYS A 159 -4.37 4.05 6.72
C LYS A 159 -3.09 4.54 6.06
N ASN A 160 -2.64 5.74 6.41
CA ASN A 160 -1.34 6.31 6.01
C ASN A 160 -1.09 6.28 4.51
N LEU A 161 -2.13 6.56 3.73
CA LEU A 161 -2.04 6.71 2.28
C LEU A 161 -2.18 8.18 1.88
N LEU A 162 -1.86 8.46 0.63
CA LEU A 162 -1.97 9.78 0.05
C LEU A 162 -2.98 9.74 -1.09
N ILE A 163 -3.77 10.79 -1.18
CA ILE A 163 -4.68 11.01 -2.30
C ILE A 163 -4.37 12.36 -2.94
N PHE A 164 -4.20 12.38 -4.26
CA PHE A 164 -3.93 13.63 -4.96
C PHE A 164 -5.13 14.57 -4.86
N CYS A 165 -4.85 15.87 -4.73
CA CYS A 165 -5.89 16.86 -4.51
C CYS A 165 -5.69 18.15 -5.32
N TYR A 166 -6.76 18.94 -5.42
CA TYR A 166 -6.70 20.29 -5.97
C TYR A 166 -5.58 21.12 -5.28
N PRO A 167 -4.81 21.93 -6.01
CA PRO A 167 -4.93 22.28 -7.41
C PRO A 167 -3.98 21.50 -8.32
N THR A 168 -3.62 20.26 -7.95
CA THR A 168 -2.74 19.40 -8.77
C THR A 168 -3.27 19.29 -10.20
N SER A 169 -2.39 19.54 -11.17
CA SER A 169 -2.69 19.39 -12.60
C SER A 169 -1.78 18.34 -13.23
N LEU A 170 -2.32 17.49 -14.08
CA LEU A 170 -1.63 16.45 -14.85
C LEU A 170 -2.20 16.45 -16.27
N ASN A 171 -1.35 16.50 -17.30
CA ASN A 171 -1.73 16.59 -18.73
C ASN A 171 -2.81 17.64 -19.03
N CYS A 172 -2.60 18.88 -18.58
CA CYS A 172 -3.56 19.98 -18.78
C CYS A 172 -4.94 19.75 -18.13
N LYS A 173 -5.15 18.65 -17.40
CA LYS A 173 -6.33 18.41 -16.56
C LYS A 173 -5.98 18.67 -15.10
N GLN A 174 -6.96 19.11 -14.33
CA GLN A 174 -6.79 19.44 -12.92
C GLN A 174 -7.81 18.66 -12.08
N TYR A 175 -7.44 18.25 -10.88
CA TYR A 175 -8.41 17.79 -9.88
C TYR A 175 -9.37 18.93 -9.53
N LYS A 176 -10.66 18.66 -9.36
CA LYS A 176 -11.66 19.71 -9.10
C LYS A 176 -12.57 19.30 -7.95
N TRP A 177 -12.83 20.21 -7.02
CA TRP A 177 -13.84 19.97 -5.99
C TRP A 177 -15.23 20.12 -6.60
N LYS A 178 -16.07 19.08 -6.45
CA LYS A 178 -17.52 19.16 -6.67
C LYS A 178 -18.21 19.66 -5.40
N ILE A 179 -17.75 19.18 -4.25
CA ILE A 179 -18.14 19.66 -2.92
C ILE A 179 -16.84 19.84 -2.13
N ALA A 180 -16.42 21.08 -1.90
CA ALA A 180 -15.15 21.40 -1.27
C ALA A 180 -15.21 21.29 0.26
N PRO A 181 -14.07 21.07 0.94
CA PRO A 181 -13.98 21.20 2.40
C PRO A 181 -14.48 22.55 2.89
N GLY A 182 -15.30 22.53 3.94
CA GLY A 182 -15.90 23.73 4.54
C GLY A 182 -17.22 24.18 3.89
N VAL A 183 -17.63 23.59 2.76
CA VAL A 183 -18.95 23.86 2.16
C VAL A 183 -20.07 23.14 2.92
N ILE A 184 -19.80 21.90 3.34
CA ILE A 184 -20.67 21.08 4.19
C ILE A 184 -19.81 20.38 5.26
N GLU A 185 -20.44 19.85 6.29
CA GLU A 185 -19.77 18.99 7.26
C GLU A 185 -19.32 17.67 6.57
N LEU A 186 -18.15 17.16 6.95
CA LEU A 186 -17.69 15.87 6.47
C LEU A 186 -18.56 14.74 7.05
N GLU A 187 -19.15 13.94 6.17
CA GLU A 187 -20.09 12.88 6.53
C GLU A 187 -19.39 11.66 7.14
N GLU A 188 -20.03 11.00 8.11
CA GLU A 188 -19.58 9.69 8.61
C GLU A 188 -19.81 8.62 7.53
N MET A 189 -18.82 7.74 7.31
CA MET A 189 -18.93 6.71 6.28
C MET A 189 -20.12 5.79 6.56
N PRO A 190 -21.10 5.69 5.63
CA PRO A 190 -22.27 4.84 5.82
C PRO A 190 -21.89 3.40 6.10
N LYS A 191 -22.65 2.73 6.97
CA LYS A 191 -22.36 1.36 7.40
C LYS A 191 -22.26 0.39 6.21
N PHE A 192 -23.20 0.44 5.26
CA PHE A 192 -23.20 -0.44 4.09
C PHE A 192 -21.92 -0.30 3.24
N LEU A 193 -21.38 0.92 3.14
CA LEU A 193 -20.16 1.21 2.42
C LEU A 193 -18.95 0.74 3.23
N ARG A 194 -18.95 1.00 4.54
CA ARG A 194 -17.90 0.60 5.48
C ARG A 194 -17.71 -0.92 5.55
N ASP A 195 -18.81 -1.67 5.59
CA ASP A 195 -18.85 -3.13 5.71
C ASP A 195 -18.19 -3.85 4.52
N LEU A 196 -17.97 -3.16 3.40
CA LEU A 196 -17.22 -3.68 2.25
C LEU A 196 -15.73 -3.87 2.54
N TRP A 197 -15.16 -3.13 3.50
CA TRP A 197 -13.72 -3.14 3.81
C TRP A 197 -13.41 -3.46 5.27
N ILE A 198 -14.43 -3.63 6.12
CA ILE A 198 -14.23 -4.25 7.42
C ILE A 198 -13.71 -5.65 7.16
N LYS A 199 -12.55 -5.96 7.77
CA LYS A 199 -12.08 -7.34 7.83
C LYS A 199 -13.17 -8.11 8.56
N LYS A 200 -14.04 -8.81 7.82
CA LYS A 200 -14.88 -9.82 8.44
C LYS A 200 -13.91 -10.66 9.26
N PRO A 201 -14.13 -10.85 10.58
CA PRO A 201 -13.40 -11.90 11.25
C PRO A 201 -13.51 -13.07 10.30
N SER A 202 -12.37 -13.64 9.90
CA SER A 202 -12.44 -14.96 9.33
C SER A 202 -13.17 -15.70 10.43
N ILE A 203 -14.49 -15.93 10.26
CA ILE A 203 -15.25 -16.96 10.94
C ILE A 203 -14.40 -18.13 10.57
N GLY A 204 -13.42 -18.42 11.42
CA GLY A 204 -12.16 -19.00 10.99
C GLY A 204 -12.61 -20.30 10.44
N ARG A 205 -12.64 -20.41 9.08
CA ARG A 205 -13.55 -21.33 8.35
C ARG A 205 -13.63 -22.50 9.26
N SER A 206 -14.76 -22.67 9.97
CA SER A 206 -14.86 -23.77 10.90
C SER A 206 -14.43 -24.93 10.02
N GLN A 207 -13.25 -25.48 10.30
CA GLN A 207 -12.82 -26.70 9.67
C GLN A 207 -13.84 -27.65 10.30
N GLU A 208 -15.05 -27.69 9.74
CA GLU A 208 -15.78 -28.93 9.65
C GLU A 208 -14.72 -29.88 9.17
N ASN A 209 -14.30 -30.74 10.09
CA ASN A 209 -13.06 -31.48 10.13
C ASN A 209 -12.73 -32.13 8.78
N ARG A 210 -12.20 -31.36 7.82
CA ARG A 210 -11.67 -31.89 6.58
C ARG A 210 -10.30 -32.42 6.96
N VAL A 211 -10.34 -33.64 7.51
CA VAL A 211 -9.19 -34.48 7.72
C VAL A 211 -8.61 -34.75 6.34
N THR A 212 -7.42 -34.23 6.06
CA THR A 212 -6.73 -34.50 4.79
C THR A 212 -6.38 -35.98 4.74
N PRO A 213 -6.76 -36.71 3.67
CA PRO A 213 -6.40 -38.11 3.51
C PRO A 213 -4.87 -38.35 3.64
N ILE A 214 -4.49 -39.48 4.23
CA ILE A 214 -3.08 -39.82 4.54
C ILE A 214 -2.22 -39.92 3.27
N ASP A 215 -2.78 -40.44 2.19
CA ASP A 215 -2.14 -40.55 0.87
C ASP A 215 -1.80 -39.16 0.27
N VAL A 216 -2.69 -38.18 0.45
CA VAL A 216 -2.45 -36.79 0.03
C VAL A 216 -1.31 -36.20 0.85
N LEU A 217 -1.30 -36.39 2.17
CA LEU A 217 -0.20 -35.91 3.02
C LEU A 217 1.14 -36.59 2.70
N HIS A 218 1.12 -37.90 2.44
CA HIS A 218 2.31 -38.63 2.00
C HIS A 218 2.86 -38.05 0.70
N SER A 219 1.99 -37.82 -0.30
CA SER A 219 2.35 -37.24 -1.60
C SER A 219 2.90 -35.81 -1.48
N LEU A 220 2.36 -34.99 -0.58
CA LEU A 220 2.90 -33.65 -0.32
C LEU A 220 4.28 -33.73 0.34
N CYS A 221 4.41 -34.52 1.40
CA CYS A 221 5.66 -34.63 2.17
C CYS A 221 6.80 -35.24 1.36
N SER A 222 6.53 -36.16 0.44
CA SER A 222 7.55 -36.74 -0.44
C SER A 222 8.13 -35.73 -1.44
N LYS A 223 7.39 -34.66 -1.75
CA LYS A 223 7.83 -33.57 -2.62
C LYS A 223 8.55 -32.44 -1.87
N ILE A 224 8.55 -32.43 -0.54
CA ILE A 224 9.22 -31.40 0.25
C ILE A 224 10.74 -31.64 0.19
N PRO A 225 11.56 -30.65 -0.22
CA PRO A 225 13.02 -30.79 -0.27
C PRO A 225 13.65 -31.15 1.08
N GLN A 226 14.75 -31.91 1.04
CA GLN A 226 15.45 -32.39 2.23
C GLN A 226 15.95 -31.25 3.14
N ASP A 227 16.39 -30.11 2.58
CA ASP A 227 16.85 -28.94 3.35
C ASP A 227 15.74 -28.30 4.22
N TYR A 228 14.46 -28.58 3.92
CA TYR A 228 13.34 -28.17 4.78
C TYR A 228 13.19 -29.10 5.97
N TRP A 229 13.46 -30.38 5.79
CA TRP A 229 13.48 -31.36 6.89
C TRP A 229 14.71 -31.15 7.79
N ASP A 230 15.82 -30.67 7.24
CA ASP A 230 17.05 -30.37 7.98
C ASP A 230 17.06 -29.02 8.70
N ASP A 231 16.13 -28.13 8.40
CA ASP A 231 15.93 -26.87 9.12
C ASP A 231 14.95 -27.05 10.29
N LEU A 232 15.39 -26.78 11.52
CA LEU A 232 14.59 -27.03 12.73
C LEU A 232 13.25 -26.26 12.74
N THR A 233 13.23 -25.05 12.19
CA THR A 233 12.00 -24.23 12.18
C THR A 233 11.01 -24.79 11.17
N LYS A 234 11.47 -25.10 9.95
CA LYS A 234 10.64 -25.69 8.89
C LYS A 234 10.18 -27.10 9.27
N TRP A 235 11.05 -27.92 9.85
CA TRP A 235 10.71 -29.25 10.37
C TRP A 235 9.54 -29.20 11.36
N ASN A 236 9.61 -28.31 12.36
CA ASN A 236 8.51 -28.09 13.30
C ASN A 236 7.24 -27.59 12.62
N ASN A 237 7.35 -26.68 11.65
CA ASN A 237 6.21 -26.18 10.89
C ASN A 237 5.54 -27.28 10.07
N ILE A 238 6.32 -28.20 9.49
CA ILE A 238 5.81 -29.38 8.76
C ILE A 238 5.02 -30.27 9.72
N GLY A 239 5.60 -30.62 10.87
CA GLY A 239 4.91 -31.44 11.89
C GLY A 239 3.59 -30.81 12.37
N MET A 240 3.60 -29.51 12.68
CA MET A 240 2.38 -28.78 13.04
C MET A 240 1.34 -28.75 11.91
N SER A 241 1.79 -28.59 10.67
CA SER A 241 0.91 -28.61 9.48
C SER A 241 0.26 -29.97 9.28
N MET A 242 1.03 -31.05 9.44
CA MET A 242 0.52 -32.43 9.34
C MET A 242 -0.52 -32.71 10.42
N LYS A 243 -0.24 -32.39 11.69
CA LYS A 243 -1.21 -32.62 12.79
C LYS A 243 -2.48 -31.80 12.64
N THR A 244 -2.37 -30.56 12.15
CA THR A 244 -3.53 -29.71 11.87
C THR A 244 -4.36 -30.25 10.69
N ALA A 245 -3.70 -30.83 9.69
CA ALA A 245 -4.39 -31.42 8.53
C ALA A 245 -5.03 -32.78 8.84
N ASN A 246 -4.36 -33.61 9.65
CA ASN A 246 -4.84 -34.92 10.07
C ASN A 246 -4.21 -35.32 11.42
N PRO A 247 -4.96 -35.31 12.54
CA PRO A 247 -4.42 -35.62 13.87
C PRO A 247 -4.32 -37.13 14.17
N SER A 248 -4.52 -38.02 13.19
CA SER A 248 -4.53 -39.47 13.41
C SER A 248 -3.15 -40.04 13.79
N ASN A 249 -3.15 -41.22 14.40
CA ASN A 249 -1.93 -41.97 14.69
C ASN A 249 -1.19 -42.40 13.41
N GLU A 250 -1.92 -42.64 12.31
CA GLU A 250 -1.32 -42.92 11.01
C GLU A 250 -0.52 -41.72 10.50
N CYS A 251 -1.06 -40.49 10.67
CA CYS A 251 -0.33 -39.29 10.31
C CYS A 251 0.88 -39.04 11.21
N LYS A 252 0.81 -39.42 12.50
CA LYS A 252 1.96 -39.41 13.41
C LYS A 252 3.07 -40.35 12.93
N GLN A 253 2.72 -41.56 12.51
CA GLN A 253 3.68 -42.52 11.93
C GLN A 253 4.29 -42.00 10.63
N LEU A 254 3.48 -41.35 9.78
CA LEU A 254 3.95 -40.71 8.56
C LEU A 254 4.96 -39.58 8.85
N TYR A 255 4.70 -38.77 9.89
CA TYR A 255 5.62 -37.73 10.32
C TYR A 255 6.93 -38.32 10.84
N GLU A 256 6.88 -39.40 11.62
CA GLU A 256 8.08 -40.13 12.09
C GLU A 256 8.89 -40.67 10.90
N TYR A 257 8.23 -41.26 9.90
CA TYR A 257 8.86 -41.79 8.70
C TYR A 257 9.64 -40.73 7.91
N PHE A 258 9.01 -39.58 7.58
CA PHE A 258 9.73 -38.51 6.87
C PHE A 258 10.78 -37.83 7.74
N SER A 259 10.49 -37.64 9.03
CA SER A 259 11.46 -37.07 9.97
C SER A 259 12.70 -37.92 10.10
N SER A 260 12.61 -39.25 9.98
CA SER A 260 13.78 -40.16 10.07
C SER A 260 14.86 -39.90 9.03
N ARG A 261 14.52 -39.19 7.95
CA ARG A 261 15.47 -38.79 6.89
C ARG A 261 16.20 -37.49 7.21
N SER A 262 15.75 -36.74 8.22
CA SER A 262 16.35 -35.47 8.62
C SER A 262 17.62 -35.67 9.46
N THR A 263 18.59 -34.80 9.27
CA THR A 263 19.75 -34.62 10.17
C THR A 263 19.37 -34.17 11.59
N LYS A 264 18.12 -33.70 11.79
CA LYS A 264 17.55 -33.35 13.09
C LYS A 264 16.88 -34.52 13.81
N TYR A 265 16.76 -35.67 13.15
CA TYR A 265 16.09 -36.82 13.73
C TYR A 265 16.82 -37.34 14.97
N LYS A 266 16.05 -37.52 16.04
CA LYS A 266 16.41 -38.39 17.16
C LYS A 266 15.25 -39.32 17.41
N ARG A 267 15.56 -40.60 17.63
CA ARG A 267 14.55 -41.66 17.80
C ARG A 267 13.54 -41.26 18.88
N GLY A 268 12.25 -41.23 18.52
CA GLY A 268 11.15 -40.88 19.43
C GLY A 268 10.97 -39.38 19.70
N GLU A 269 11.82 -38.50 19.19
CA GLU A 269 11.63 -37.05 19.27
C GLU A 269 10.46 -36.55 18.41
N PRO A 270 10.27 -37.00 17.15
CA PRO A 270 9.13 -36.55 16.34
C PRO A 270 7.79 -36.92 17.01
N SER A 271 7.68 -38.12 17.57
CA SER A 271 6.53 -38.54 18.36
C SER A 271 6.26 -37.65 19.59
N LYS A 272 7.29 -37.28 20.35
CA LYS A 272 7.14 -36.33 21.49
C LYS A 272 6.70 -34.95 21.04
N ASN A 273 7.25 -34.46 19.93
CA ASN A 273 6.91 -33.15 19.38
C ASN A 273 5.48 -33.14 18.82
N TRP A 274 5.07 -34.23 18.15
CA TRP A 274 3.70 -34.42 17.68
C TRP A 274 2.69 -34.21 18.79
N ASP A 275 2.91 -34.81 19.96
CA ASP A 275 1.99 -34.72 21.09
C ASP A 275 1.89 -33.28 21.65
N ARG A 276 2.94 -32.47 21.49
CA ARG A 276 2.97 -31.04 21.90
C ARG A 276 2.32 -30.10 20.89
N TYR A 277 2.22 -30.48 19.62
CA TYR A 277 1.62 -29.62 18.61
C TYR A 277 0.11 -29.49 18.82
N SER A 278 -0.44 -28.31 18.53
CA SER A 278 -1.89 -28.10 18.48
C SER A 278 -2.45 -28.66 17.17
N SER A 279 -3.63 -29.28 17.22
CA SER A 279 -4.41 -29.65 16.01
C SER A 279 -5.14 -28.45 15.39
N VAL A 280 -5.08 -27.28 16.04
CA VAL A 280 -5.62 -26.01 15.53
C VAL A 280 -4.49 -24.99 15.52
N GLY A 281 -4.22 -24.38 14.37
CA GLY A 281 -3.09 -23.44 14.30
C GLY A 281 -2.91 -22.69 13.00
N LYS A 282 -1.88 -21.84 13.00
CA LYS A 282 -1.45 -21.02 11.87
C LYS A 282 -0.97 -21.85 10.67
N TYR A 283 -0.49 -23.06 10.93
CA TYR A 283 0.06 -23.97 9.93
C TYR A 283 -0.99 -25.00 9.52
N SER A 284 -1.10 -25.27 8.22
CA SER A 284 -2.14 -26.16 7.66
C SER A 284 -1.59 -26.93 6.46
N GLU A 285 -2.42 -27.77 5.84
CA GLU A 285 -2.13 -28.42 4.56
C GLU A 285 -1.60 -27.42 3.50
N GLY A 286 -2.07 -26.17 3.51
CA GLY A 286 -1.58 -25.12 2.61
C GLY A 286 -0.09 -24.81 2.78
N THR A 287 0.44 -24.92 4.00
CA THR A 287 1.88 -24.81 4.27
C THR A 287 2.65 -25.96 3.62
N LEU A 288 2.15 -27.20 3.71
CA LEU A 288 2.76 -28.36 3.08
C LEU A 288 2.78 -28.22 1.56
N ARG A 289 1.68 -27.76 0.96
CA ARG A 289 1.60 -27.46 -0.49
C ARG A 289 2.60 -26.39 -0.89
N HIS A 290 2.78 -25.36 -0.07
CA HIS A 290 3.77 -24.31 -0.32
C HIS A 290 5.21 -24.86 -0.33
N TYR A 291 5.57 -25.69 0.66
CA TYR A 291 6.89 -26.32 0.73
C TYR A 291 7.12 -27.34 -0.39
N ALA A 292 6.11 -28.13 -0.71
CA ALA A 292 6.14 -29.06 -1.84
C ALA A 292 6.28 -28.34 -3.19
N LYS A 293 5.61 -27.20 -3.41
CA LYS A 293 5.75 -26.42 -4.66
C LYS A 293 7.14 -25.78 -4.80
N GLY A 294 7.81 -25.52 -3.68
CA GLY A 294 9.19 -25.05 -3.65
C GLY A 294 10.19 -26.01 -4.29
N SER A 295 9.85 -27.29 -4.47
CA SER A 295 10.70 -28.28 -5.17
C SER A 295 10.54 -28.29 -6.68
N GLU A 296 9.37 -27.88 -7.19
CA GLU A 296 9.07 -27.81 -8.64
C GLU A 296 9.46 -26.46 -9.26
N THR A 297 9.81 -25.47 -8.44
CA THR A 297 10.34 -24.19 -8.92
C THR A 297 11.84 -24.12 -8.63
N PRO A 298 12.73 -24.00 -9.64
CA PRO A 298 14.14 -23.73 -9.38
C PRO A 298 14.22 -22.34 -8.73
N ARG A 299 14.33 -22.30 -7.41
CA ARG A 299 14.30 -21.06 -6.64
C ARG A 299 15.62 -20.91 -5.88
N TYR A 300 16.27 -19.78 -6.12
CA TYR A 300 17.39 -19.21 -5.37
C TYR A 300 18.81 -19.63 -5.73
N ALA A 301 19.13 -19.61 -7.02
CA ALA A 301 20.45 -19.14 -7.46
C ALA A 301 20.48 -17.58 -7.52
N VAL A 302 19.98 -16.89 -6.49
CA VAL A 302 20.52 -15.54 -6.19
C VAL A 302 21.68 -15.79 -5.25
N SER A 303 22.79 -16.12 -5.88
CA SER A 303 24.10 -15.88 -5.32
C SER A 303 24.06 -14.50 -4.66
N ARG A 304 24.26 -14.46 -3.34
CA ARG A 304 24.93 -13.31 -2.75
C ARG A 304 26.32 -13.27 -3.38
N LYS A 305 26.43 -12.72 -4.60
CA LYS A 305 27.66 -12.09 -5.02
C LYS A 305 27.87 -10.96 -4.02
N ARG A 306 28.68 -11.22 -2.99
CA ARG A 306 29.43 -10.15 -2.35
C ARG A 306 30.02 -9.36 -3.52
N LYS A 307 29.61 -8.10 -3.67
CA LYS A 307 30.39 -7.17 -4.49
C LYS A 307 31.83 -7.33 -4.01
N PRO A 308 32.81 -7.56 -4.90
CA PRO A 308 34.19 -7.28 -4.55
C PRO A 308 34.22 -5.87 -3.98
N LEU A 309 34.93 -5.67 -2.88
CA LEU A 309 35.32 -4.33 -2.47
C LEU A 309 36.07 -3.73 -3.66
N GLU A 310 35.40 -2.88 -4.43
CA GLU A 310 36.09 -1.98 -5.34
C GLU A 310 36.98 -1.11 -4.44
N GLU A 311 38.27 -1.31 -4.61
CA GLU A 311 39.31 -0.46 -4.05
C GLU A 311 38.96 0.99 -4.39
N ILE A 312 38.80 1.79 -3.34
CA ILE A 312 38.68 3.24 -3.46
C ILE A 312 39.94 3.73 -4.15
N PRO A 313 39.87 4.31 -5.36
CA PRO A 313 41.03 4.95 -5.94
C PRO A 313 41.35 6.17 -5.09
N VAL A 314 42.52 6.16 -4.46
CA VAL A 314 43.11 7.31 -3.78
C VAL A 314 43.28 8.41 -4.83
N SER A 315 42.32 9.32 -4.89
CA SER A 315 42.43 10.48 -5.76
C SER A 315 43.57 11.38 -5.26
N ARG A 316 44.51 11.57 -6.17
CA ARG A 316 45.71 12.38 -6.00
C ARG A 316 45.34 13.81 -5.62
N LYS A 317 46.07 14.33 -4.64
CA LYS A 317 46.30 15.76 -4.41
C LYS A 317 46.50 16.47 -5.75
N ARG A 318 45.70 17.50 -6.04
CA ARG A 318 46.14 18.60 -6.89
C ARG A 318 46.02 19.90 -6.11
N GLN A 319 47.17 20.56 -6.08
CA GLN A 319 47.44 21.81 -5.40
C GLN A 319 46.66 22.96 -6.03
N ARG A 320 46.43 23.95 -5.16
CA ARG A 320 46.06 25.33 -5.43
C ARG A 320 46.84 25.95 -6.60
N THR A 321 46.17 26.79 -7.36
CA THR A 321 46.73 28.07 -7.82
C THR A 321 45.67 29.16 -7.67
N HIS A 322 46.14 30.29 -7.12
CA HIS A 322 45.48 31.56 -6.86
C HIS A 322 45.32 32.40 -8.14
N GLN A 323 44.31 33.29 -8.11
CA GLN A 323 44.26 34.70 -8.60
C GLN A 323 44.68 34.95 -10.07
N SER A 324 44.20 35.95 -10.82
CA SER A 324 43.79 37.34 -10.57
C SER A 324 42.96 37.80 -11.79
N GLU A 325 41.88 38.58 -11.58
CA GLU A 325 41.77 40.03 -11.88
C GLU A 325 41.44 40.42 -13.34
N ASP A 326 40.47 41.34 -13.41
CA ASP A 326 40.27 42.44 -14.34
C ASP A 326 40.23 42.20 -15.86
N SER A 327 39.13 42.64 -16.48
CA SER A 327 39.05 44.00 -17.04
C SER A 327 37.81 44.18 -17.94
N THR A 328 37.15 45.34 -17.79
CA THR A 328 36.54 46.25 -18.80
C THR A 328 36.09 45.67 -20.16
N ASP A 329 35.01 46.09 -20.84
CA ASP A 329 34.35 47.39 -20.93
C ASP A 329 33.10 47.26 -21.84
N ARG A 330 32.13 48.16 -21.63
CA ARG A 330 31.29 48.90 -22.62
C ARG A 330 30.24 48.23 -23.56
N ASN A 331 29.03 48.80 -23.42
CA ASN A 331 28.17 49.48 -24.42
C ASN A 331 27.64 48.73 -25.66
N HIS A 332 26.29 48.65 -25.78
CA HIS A 332 25.45 49.50 -26.64
C HIS A 332 23.96 49.07 -26.57
N ALA A 333 23.04 50.00 -26.27
CA ALA A 333 22.05 50.61 -27.21
C ALA A 333 21.15 49.58 -27.93
N ALA A 334 19.89 49.42 -27.50
CA ALA A 334 18.70 50.07 -28.05
C ALA A 334 18.24 49.47 -29.39
N ASP A 335 17.09 48.77 -29.38
CA ASP A 335 15.96 49.12 -30.26
C ASP A 335 14.70 48.26 -29.97
N LYS A 336 13.59 48.97 -29.88
CA LYS A 336 12.19 48.56 -30.13
C LYS A 336 11.85 49.05 -31.56
N PRO A 337 10.67 48.82 -32.19
CA PRO A 337 9.43 48.13 -31.77
C PRO A 337 8.79 47.25 -32.88
N GLU A 338 7.53 46.85 -32.64
CA GLU A 338 6.46 46.47 -33.61
C GLU A 338 6.67 45.18 -34.44
N GLY A 339 5.76 44.21 -34.53
CA GLY A 339 4.29 44.23 -34.52
C GLY A 339 3.83 43.48 -35.78
N LYS A 340 2.83 42.59 -35.67
CA LYS A 340 1.73 42.35 -36.64
C LYS A 340 1.04 40.99 -36.44
N CYS A 341 -0.29 41.10 -36.42
CA CYS A 341 -1.37 40.12 -36.66
C CYS A 341 -1.53 38.94 -35.69
#